data_AF-R7TED0-F1
#
_entry.id   AF-R7TED0-F1
#
_cell.length_a   1.000
_cell.length_b   1.000
_cell.length_c   1.000
_cell.angle_alpha   90.00
_cell.angle_beta   90.00
_cell.angle_gamma   90.00
#
_symmetry.space_group_name_H-M   'P 1'
#
loop_
_entity.id
_entity.type
_entity.pdbx_description
1 polymer ?
#
loop_
_entity_poly.entity_id
_entity_poly.type
_entity_poly.pdbx_seq_one_letter_code
_entity_poly.pdbx_strand_id
1 'polypeptide(L)'
;MPQTCEFPVAPIDENMEATERTLLCMLLGPNSQHGEERTKAKALWLWVDKLAEQLVETHPIKTTFIPSDRCRGVGPRLVTLLADALHDHSWADASLILERLIIEPKATAHIAHRVGMELIQQLHSDDEPILMEDLMKKLKLLLDLRTKTVGLDYFFYLFKEGMIHEARDVIQNYHKRAVVGYRSVLRKSPQDKFVSATLCRGYEGLTYYAEWLQPSEDMQPPDHKQQLVEKAIQCFSDLEDVKNTEVFIQPYLHLLRALPWEDRALRVIKKFCSSNHDNANAWKMLLQHYKQHKKYRKRLREPLKELCRLLPAESQWVLEYRELLKPNESCLEFLFKCLDYPENKDNRLLWGIFADELEKRRGSREAHDLWVMRMDWWPDFHDFCYLQSVDRLQTETLAEEVH
;
A
#
# COMPACT_ATOMS: atom_id res chain seq x y z
N MET A 1 36.25 5.18 5.26
CA MET A 1 36.38 3.72 5.04
C MET A 1 35.05 3.10 5.42
N PRO A 2 34.30 2.50 4.49
CA PRO A 2 33.02 1.91 4.81
C PRO A 2 33.24 0.57 5.51
N GLN A 3 32.63 0.41 6.68
CA GLN A 3 32.55 -0.85 7.39
C GLN A 3 31.73 -1.83 6.56
N THR A 4 32.33 -2.95 6.18
CA THR A 4 31.63 -4.09 5.60
C THR A 4 30.73 -4.70 6.68
N CYS A 5 29.42 -4.52 6.55
CA CYS A 5 28.45 -5.32 7.29
C CYS A 5 28.53 -6.75 6.77
N GLU A 6 29.27 -7.61 7.47
CA GLU A 6 29.16 -9.05 7.31
C GLU A 6 27.82 -9.50 7.90
N PHE A 7 26.90 -9.92 7.03
CA PHE A 7 25.69 -10.61 7.47
C PHE A 7 26.08 -12.02 7.94
N PRO A 8 25.59 -12.48 9.10
CA PRO A 8 25.83 -13.84 9.54
C PRO A 8 25.09 -14.79 8.59
N VAL A 9 25.85 -15.50 7.76
CA VAL A 9 25.36 -16.68 7.05
C VAL A 9 24.89 -17.67 8.12
N ALA A 10 23.61 -18.05 8.07
CA ALA A 10 23.08 -19.05 9.00
C ALA A 10 23.96 -20.32 8.93
N PRO A 11 24.39 -20.88 10.07
CA PRO A 11 25.22 -22.09 10.05
C PRO A 11 24.43 -23.21 9.37
N ILE A 12 25.04 -23.78 8.33
CA ILE A 12 24.50 -24.93 7.63
C ILE A 12 24.37 -26.06 8.65
N ASP A 13 23.13 -26.49 8.91
CA ASP A 13 22.84 -27.58 9.85
C ASP A 13 23.77 -28.77 9.58
N GLU A 14 24.52 -29.19 10.60
CA GLU A 14 25.47 -30.30 10.52
C GLU A 14 24.77 -31.65 10.32
N ASN A 15 23.45 -31.72 10.52
CA ASN A 15 22.64 -32.91 10.30
C ASN A 15 22.11 -33.05 8.86
N MET A 16 22.47 -32.15 7.95
CA MET A 16 22.00 -32.20 6.57
C MET A 16 22.79 -33.25 5.76
N GLU A 17 22.07 -34.18 5.11
CA GLU A 17 22.68 -35.26 4.31
C GLU A 17 23.62 -34.68 3.24
N ALA A 18 24.77 -35.31 3.00
CA ALA A 18 25.78 -34.80 2.05
C ALA A 18 25.20 -34.52 0.65
N THR A 19 24.19 -35.29 0.24
CA THR A 19 23.45 -35.12 -1.02
C THR A 19 22.64 -33.82 -1.05
N GLU A 20 21.99 -33.45 0.06
CA GLU A 20 21.22 -32.20 0.18
C GLU A 20 22.13 -30.97 0.25
N ARG A 21 23.30 -31.10 0.91
CA ARG A 21 24.32 -30.05 0.96
C ARG A 21 24.91 -29.80 -0.43
N THR A 22 25.17 -30.88 -1.17
CA THR A 22 25.59 -30.77 -2.58
C THR A 22 24.48 -30.13 -3.41
N LEU A 23 23.20 -30.50 -3.24
CA LEU A 23 22.07 -29.91 -3.98
C LEU A 23 21.86 -28.42 -3.66
N LEU A 24 22.03 -28.00 -2.41
CA LEU A 24 21.98 -26.59 -2.01
C LEU A 24 23.14 -25.78 -2.61
N CYS A 25 24.37 -26.30 -2.58
CA CYS A 25 25.53 -25.68 -3.24
C CYS A 25 25.37 -25.65 -4.77
N MET A 26 24.67 -26.64 -5.36
CA MET A 26 24.33 -26.70 -6.78
C MET A 26 23.21 -25.71 -7.18
N LEU A 27 22.30 -25.38 -6.25
CA LEU A 27 21.20 -24.41 -6.44
C LEU A 27 21.62 -22.96 -6.18
N LEU A 28 22.57 -22.74 -5.27
CA LEU A 28 23.16 -21.45 -4.93
C LEU A 28 24.26 -20.99 -5.91
N GLY A 29 24.40 -21.67 -7.06
CA GLY A 29 25.52 -21.57 -8.00
C GLY A 29 26.06 -20.17 -8.34
N PRO A 30 25.27 -19.08 -8.37
CA PRO A 30 25.79 -17.73 -8.60
C PRO A 30 26.41 -17.04 -7.36
N ASN A 31 25.97 -17.40 -6.14
CA ASN A 31 26.27 -16.69 -4.88
C ASN A 31 27.22 -17.45 -3.95
N SER A 32 27.77 -18.58 -4.38
CA SER A 32 28.90 -19.22 -3.69
C SER A 32 30.15 -18.34 -3.79
N GLN A 33 30.79 -18.04 -2.66
CA GLN A 33 32.09 -17.33 -2.62
C GLN A 33 33.24 -18.17 -3.21
N HIS A 34 33.00 -19.42 -3.60
CA HIS A 34 34.02 -20.34 -4.12
C HIS A 34 33.87 -20.55 -5.64
N GLY A 35 34.76 -19.91 -6.40
CA GLY A 35 34.72 -19.89 -7.88
C GLY A 35 34.87 -21.26 -8.56
N GLU A 36 35.46 -22.25 -7.88
CA GLU A 36 35.59 -23.61 -8.41
C GLU A 36 34.25 -24.37 -8.36
N GLU A 37 33.47 -24.17 -7.30
CA GLU A 37 32.14 -24.78 -7.12
C GLU A 37 31.12 -24.19 -8.08
N ARG A 38 31.19 -22.89 -8.35
CA ARG A 38 30.40 -22.20 -9.39
C ARG A 38 30.61 -22.78 -10.78
N THR A 39 31.87 -23.09 -11.12
CA THR A 39 32.22 -23.66 -12.43
C THR A 39 31.71 -25.09 -12.56
N LYS A 40 31.82 -25.90 -11.49
CA LYS A 40 31.30 -27.27 -11.44
C LYS A 40 29.77 -27.31 -11.51
N ALA A 41 29.10 -26.41 -10.79
CA ALA A 41 27.64 -26.27 -10.84
C ALA A 41 27.19 -25.89 -12.26
N LYS A 42 27.81 -24.89 -12.90
CA LYS A 42 27.47 -24.48 -14.27
C LYS A 42 27.69 -25.60 -15.30
N ALA A 43 28.79 -26.33 -15.19
CA ALA A 43 29.07 -27.48 -16.08
C ALA A 43 28.07 -28.61 -15.91
N LEU A 44 27.63 -28.87 -14.67
CA LEU A 44 26.62 -29.88 -14.39
C LEU A 44 25.22 -29.44 -14.85
N TRP A 45 24.87 -28.16 -14.68
CA TRP A 45 23.64 -27.57 -15.22
C TRP A 45 23.56 -27.71 -16.75
N LEU A 46 24.63 -27.35 -17.45
CA LEU A 46 24.76 -27.58 -18.89
C LEU A 46 24.66 -29.05 -19.28
N TRP A 47 25.15 -29.96 -18.44
CA TRP A 47 25.04 -31.40 -18.67
C TRP A 47 23.61 -31.90 -18.47
N VAL A 48 22.91 -31.44 -17.42
CA VAL A 48 21.50 -31.80 -17.15
C VAL A 48 20.58 -31.27 -18.24
N ASP A 49 20.77 -30.03 -18.70
CA ASP A 49 19.96 -29.48 -19.79
C ASP A 49 20.22 -30.22 -21.10
N LYS A 50 21.48 -30.57 -21.40
CA LYS A 50 21.82 -31.42 -22.55
C LYS A 50 21.24 -32.83 -22.44
N LEU A 51 21.19 -33.40 -21.23
CA LEU A 51 20.57 -34.70 -20.99
C LEU A 51 19.04 -34.61 -21.17
N ALA A 52 18.42 -33.52 -20.72
CA ALA A 52 17.00 -33.26 -20.89
C ALA A 52 16.64 -33.07 -22.37
N GLU A 53 17.42 -32.31 -23.13
CA GLU A 53 17.28 -32.16 -24.58
C GLU A 53 17.40 -33.52 -25.31
N GLN A 54 18.40 -34.33 -24.94
CA GLN A 54 18.59 -35.67 -25.50
C GLN A 54 17.45 -36.64 -25.16
N LEU A 55 16.87 -36.51 -23.96
CA LEU A 55 15.70 -37.29 -23.53
C LEU A 55 14.41 -36.83 -24.23
N VAL A 56 14.31 -35.54 -24.59
CA VAL A 56 13.21 -34.97 -25.38
C VAL A 56 13.23 -35.46 -26.83
N GLU A 57 14.41 -35.68 -27.42
CA GLU A 57 14.54 -36.17 -28.80
C GLU A 57 14.32 -37.69 -28.96
N THR A 58 14.47 -38.49 -27.90
CA THR A 58 14.59 -39.96 -28.05
C THR A 58 13.52 -40.83 -27.39
N HIS A 59 12.56 -40.30 -26.61
CA HIS A 59 11.53 -41.17 -25.98
C HIS A 59 10.11 -40.58 -25.90
N PRO A 60 9.04 -41.39 -26.12
CA PRO A 60 7.64 -40.94 -26.09
C PRO A 60 7.04 -40.85 -24.68
N ILE A 61 7.87 -40.74 -23.63
CA ILE A 61 7.40 -40.69 -22.24
C ILE A 61 7.16 -39.22 -21.85
N LYS A 62 6.06 -38.67 -22.36
CA LYS A 62 5.50 -37.39 -21.88
C LYS A 62 4.52 -37.57 -20.70
N THR A 63 4.25 -38.79 -20.24
CA THR A 63 3.10 -39.06 -19.36
C THR A 63 3.36 -39.88 -18.09
N THR A 64 4.59 -40.30 -17.78
CA THR A 64 4.86 -41.13 -16.58
C THR A 64 6.06 -40.70 -15.74
N PHE A 65 6.39 -39.40 -15.71
CA PHE A 65 7.15 -38.88 -14.58
C PHE A 65 6.20 -38.74 -13.40
N ILE A 66 6.15 -39.75 -12.54
CA ILE A 66 5.53 -39.65 -11.21
C ILE A 66 6.64 -39.10 -10.29
N PRO A 67 6.55 -37.85 -9.80
CA PRO A 67 7.54 -37.29 -8.90
C PRO A 67 7.58 -38.14 -7.63
N SER A 68 8.74 -38.70 -7.32
CA SER A 68 8.92 -39.49 -6.09
C SER A 68 8.68 -38.61 -4.86
N ASP A 69 8.13 -39.18 -3.80
CA ASP A 69 7.82 -38.51 -2.53
C ASP A 69 9.04 -37.86 -1.82
N ARG A 70 10.24 -37.96 -2.41
CA ARG A 70 11.52 -37.46 -1.88
C ARG A 70 11.83 -35.99 -2.24
N CYS A 71 11.05 -35.33 -3.11
CA CYS A 71 11.29 -33.91 -3.49
C CYS A 71 10.63 -32.88 -2.55
N ARG A 72 10.02 -33.30 -1.43
CA ARG A 72 9.23 -32.41 -0.54
C ARG A 72 10.02 -31.28 0.14
N GLY A 73 11.36 -31.25 0.05
CA GLY A 73 12.21 -30.22 0.67
C GLY A 73 12.76 -29.13 -0.26
N VAL A 74 12.63 -29.28 -1.59
CA VAL A 74 13.29 -28.36 -2.56
C VAL A 74 12.47 -27.09 -2.78
N GLY A 75 11.13 -27.21 -2.84
CA GLY A 75 10.22 -26.08 -3.07
C GLY A 75 10.42 -24.90 -2.11
N PRO A 76 10.40 -25.09 -0.77
CA PRO A 76 10.62 -24.00 0.18
C PRO A 76 11.96 -23.29 0.01
N ARG A 77 13.03 -24.03 -0.30
CA ARG A 77 14.37 -23.47 -0.53
C ARG A 77 14.43 -22.64 -1.81
N LEU A 78 13.81 -23.12 -2.89
CA LEU A 78 13.70 -22.35 -4.14
C LEU A 78 12.89 -21.06 -3.95
N VAL A 79 11.86 -21.05 -3.09
CA VAL A 79 11.13 -19.82 -2.77
C VAL A 79 11.99 -18.81 -2.02
N THR A 80 12.83 -19.26 -1.09
CA THR A 80 13.81 -18.38 -0.42
C THR A 80 14.80 -17.80 -1.43
N LEU A 81 15.38 -18.64 -2.29
CA LEU A 81 16.30 -18.17 -3.34
C LEU A 81 15.64 -17.19 -4.31
N LEU A 82 14.36 -17.41 -4.64
CA LEU A 82 13.61 -16.50 -5.48
C LEU A 82 13.40 -15.16 -4.77
N ALA A 83 13.09 -15.16 -3.47
CA ALA A 83 12.94 -13.94 -2.70
C ALA A 83 14.25 -13.15 -2.63
N ASP A 84 15.38 -13.82 -2.42
CA ASP A 84 16.72 -13.20 -2.42
C ASP A 84 17.05 -12.61 -3.80
N ALA A 85 16.83 -13.38 -4.88
CA ALA A 85 17.05 -12.90 -6.25
C ALA A 85 16.17 -11.69 -6.61
N LEU A 86 14.92 -11.65 -6.12
CA LEU A 86 14.03 -10.49 -6.29
C LEU A 86 14.49 -9.28 -5.46
N HIS A 87 14.97 -9.50 -4.24
CA HIS A 87 15.52 -8.45 -3.37
C HIS A 87 16.76 -7.81 -3.98
N ASP A 88 17.64 -8.64 -4.55
CA ASP A 88 18.89 -8.21 -5.18
C ASP A 88 18.69 -7.74 -6.63
N HIS A 89 17.45 -7.64 -7.12
CA HIS A 89 17.12 -7.28 -8.51
C HIS A 89 17.82 -8.15 -9.57
N SER A 90 18.13 -9.40 -9.23
CA SER A 90 18.78 -10.38 -10.12
C SER A 90 17.74 -11.10 -10.98
N TRP A 91 17.14 -10.36 -11.92
CA TRP A 91 15.98 -10.79 -12.71
C TRP A 91 16.21 -12.06 -13.55
N ALA A 92 17.42 -12.23 -14.10
CA ALA A 92 17.77 -13.43 -14.86
C ALA A 92 17.76 -14.68 -13.97
N ASP A 93 18.32 -14.58 -12.77
CA ASP A 93 18.34 -15.67 -11.80
C ASP A 93 16.92 -15.95 -11.26
N ALA A 94 16.15 -14.90 -10.98
CA ALA A 94 14.76 -15.03 -10.58
C ALA A 94 13.90 -15.75 -11.64
N SER A 95 14.11 -15.48 -12.93
CA SER A 95 13.44 -16.17 -14.03
C SER A 95 13.77 -17.66 -14.08
N LEU A 96 15.06 -18.02 -13.98
CA LEU A 96 15.51 -19.41 -13.96
C LEU A 96 14.96 -20.18 -12.75
N ILE A 97 14.97 -19.56 -11.58
CA ILE A 97 14.42 -20.15 -10.35
C ILE A 97 12.91 -20.35 -10.49
N LEU A 98 12.20 -19.36 -11.06
CA LEU A 98 10.76 -19.44 -11.28
C LEU A 98 10.39 -20.56 -12.25
N GLU A 99 11.12 -20.72 -13.35
CA GLU A 99 10.91 -21.81 -14.32
C GLU A 99 10.96 -23.17 -13.63
N ARG A 100 11.95 -23.38 -12.75
CA ARG A 100 12.09 -24.62 -11.98
C ARG A 100 10.99 -24.80 -10.94
N LEU A 101 10.55 -23.73 -10.27
CA LEU A 101 9.45 -23.76 -9.33
C LEU A 101 8.09 -24.10 -9.98
N ILE A 102 7.86 -23.70 -11.21
CA ILE A 102 6.60 -23.95 -11.92
C ILE A 102 6.50 -25.42 -12.38
N ILE A 103 7.63 -26.10 -12.59
CA ILE A 103 7.67 -27.53 -12.92
C ILE A 103 7.27 -28.39 -11.70
N GLU A 104 7.41 -27.87 -10.47
CA GLU A 104 7.05 -28.60 -9.26
C GLU A 104 5.52 -28.79 -9.13
N PRO A 105 5.02 -29.97 -8.73
CA PRO A 105 3.63 -30.38 -9.00
C PRO A 105 2.54 -29.69 -8.16
N LYS A 106 2.87 -28.78 -7.23
CA LYS A 106 1.90 -28.27 -6.26
C LYS A 106 2.11 -26.81 -5.85
N ALA A 107 1.03 -26.03 -5.96
CA ALA A 107 0.77 -24.76 -5.29
C ALA A 107 1.72 -23.60 -5.62
N THR A 108 2.49 -23.65 -6.71
CA THR A 108 3.38 -22.56 -7.14
C THR A 108 2.72 -21.57 -8.10
N ALA A 109 1.45 -21.77 -8.50
CA ALA A 109 0.76 -20.89 -9.44
C ALA A 109 0.64 -19.43 -8.97
N HIS A 110 0.48 -19.21 -7.66
CA HIS A 110 0.44 -17.86 -7.09
C HIS A 110 1.80 -17.15 -7.17
N ILE A 111 2.90 -17.91 -7.09
CA ILE A 111 4.26 -17.42 -7.29
C ILE A 111 4.48 -17.13 -8.77
N ALA A 112 4.10 -18.07 -9.65
CA ALA A 112 4.12 -17.91 -11.11
C ALA A 112 3.39 -16.64 -11.55
N HIS A 113 2.24 -16.37 -10.95
CA HIS A 113 1.48 -15.17 -11.19
C HIS A 113 2.21 -13.90 -10.75
N ARG A 114 2.56 -13.79 -9.47
CA ARG A 114 3.15 -12.56 -8.91
C ARG A 114 4.50 -12.24 -9.52
N VAL A 115 5.38 -13.24 -9.57
CA VAL A 115 6.75 -13.07 -10.05
C VAL A 115 6.80 -13.00 -11.57
N GLY A 116 5.96 -13.76 -12.27
CA GLY A 116 5.86 -13.68 -13.73
C GLY A 116 5.42 -12.29 -14.21
N MET A 117 4.45 -11.66 -13.53
CA MET A 117 4.06 -10.29 -13.84
C MET A 117 5.19 -9.29 -13.62
N GLU A 118 5.91 -9.42 -12.49
CA GLU A 118 7.04 -8.55 -12.17
C GLU A 118 8.15 -8.69 -13.22
N LEU A 119 8.57 -9.93 -13.54
CA LEU A 119 9.62 -10.18 -14.53
C LEU A 119 9.30 -9.57 -15.90
N ILE A 120 8.04 -9.65 -16.35
CA ILE A 120 7.61 -9.04 -17.61
C ILE A 120 7.74 -7.51 -17.54
N GLN A 121 7.27 -6.88 -16.45
CA GLN A 121 7.35 -5.41 -16.28
C GLN A 121 8.78 -4.87 -16.21
N GLN A 122 9.75 -5.69 -15.81
CA GLN A 122 11.16 -5.31 -15.76
C GLN A 122 11.86 -5.40 -17.13
N LEU A 123 11.23 -6.01 -18.15
CA LEU A 123 11.80 -6.08 -19.49
C LEU A 123 11.84 -4.71 -20.18
N HIS A 124 10.92 -3.80 -19.83
CA HIS A 124 10.77 -2.46 -20.44
C HIS A 124 10.88 -2.50 -21.98
N SER A 125 10.20 -3.47 -22.59
CA SER A 125 10.26 -3.80 -24.01
C SER A 125 8.93 -3.50 -24.69
N ASP A 126 8.95 -3.19 -25.98
CA ASP A 126 7.74 -3.05 -26.80
C ASP A 126 6.88 -4.35 -26.82
N ASP A 127 7.48 -5.51 -26.53
CA ASP A 127 6.79 -6.80 -26.45
C ASP A 127 6.09 -7.03 -25.11
N GLU A 128 6.31 -6.17 -24.11
CA GLU A 128 5.77 -6.33 -22.75
C GLU A 128 4.25 -6.53 -22.70
N PRO A 129 3.41 -5.75 -23.42
CA PRO A 129 1.95 -5.95 -23.39
C PRO A 129 1.54 -7.31 -23.94
N ILE A 130 2.23 -7.80 -24.98
CA ILE A 130 1.98 -9.10 -25.63
C ILE A 130 2.32 -10.22 -24.65
N LEU A 131 3.49 -10.15 -24.02
CA LEU A 131 3.95 -11.13 -23.04
C LEU A 131 3.02 -11.16 -21.81
N MET A 132 2.57 -9.99 -21.35
CA MET A 132 1.63 -9.88 -20.24
C MET A 132 0.28 -10.53 -20.58
N GLU A 133 -0.26 -10.25 -21.77
CA GLU A 133 -1.51 -10.86 -22.22
C GLU A 133 -1.40 -12.39 -22.31
N ASP A 134 -0.28 -12.89 -22.82
CA ASP A 134 0.00 -14.32 -22.92
C ASP A 134 0.17 -14.98 -21.55
N LEU A 135 0.85 -14.33 -20.61
CA LEU A 135 0.91 -14.78 -19.22
C LEU A 135 -0.51 -14.87 -18.64
N MET A 136 -1.33 -13.83 -18.81
CA MET A 136 -2.71 -13.83 -18.30
C MET A 136 -3.58 -14.91 -18.91
N LYS A 137 -3.43 -15.21 -20.21
CA LYS A 137 -4.11 -16.34 -20.86
C LYS A 137 -3.72 -17.68 -20.23
N LYS A 138 -2.43 -17.87 -19.93
CA LYS A 138 -1.92 -19.10 -19.29
C LYS A 138 -2.38 -19.23 -17.84
N LEU A 139 -2.30 -18.16 -17.03
CA LEU A 139 -2.70 -18.16 -15.62
C LEU A 139 -4.19 -18.43 -15.44
N LYS A 140 -5.05 -18.03 -16.38
CA LYS A 140 -6.49 -18.35 -16.37
C LYS A 140 -6.79 -19.85 -16.39
N LEU A 141 -5.86 -20.67 -16.88
CA LEU A 141 -6.03 -22.13 -16.96
C LEU A 141 -5.65 -22.84 -15.65
N LEU A 142 -5.05 -22.13 -14.70
CA LEU A 142 -4.58 -22.71 -13.43
C LEU A 142 -5.71 -22.74 -12.40
N LEU A 143 -6.07 -23.95 -11.95
CA LEU A 143 -7.24 -24.21 -11.09
C LEU A 143 -7.07 -23.73 -9.64
N ASP A 144 -5.84 -23.49 -9.19
CA ASP A 144 -5.49 -23.05 -7.84
C ASP A 144 -5.42 -21.52 -7.69
N LEU A 145 -5.63 -20.76 -8.79
CA LEU A 145 -5.66 -19.30 -8.77
C LEU A 145 -7.07 -18.73 -8.60
N ARG A 146 -7.17 -17.69 -7.78
CA ARG A 146 -8.39 -16.90 -7.66
C ARG A 146 -8.48 -15.93 -8.83
N THR A 147 -9.26 -16.30 -9.85
CA THR A 147 -9.38 -15.56 -11.12
C THR A 147 -9.70 -14.07 -10.97
N LYS A 148 -10.46 -13.66 -9.94
CA LYS A 148 -10.73 -12.24 -9.67
C LYS A 148 -9.51 -11.47 -9.15
N THR A 149 -8.65 -12.11 -8.37
CA THR A 149 -7.40 -11.51 -7.89
C THR A 149 -6.43 -11.33 -9.05
N VAL A 150 -6.26 -12.36 -9.88
CA VAL A 150 -5.46 -12.28 -11.11
C VAL A 150 -6.00 -11.21 -12.05
N GLY A 151 -7.32 -11.14 -12.24
CA GLY A 151 -7.95 -10.09 -13.03
C GLY A 151 -7.73 -8.68 -12.46
N LEU A 152 -7.66 -8.52 -11.14
CA LEU A 152 -7.34 -7.23 -10.51
C LEU A 152 -5.87 -6.83 -10.70
N ASP A 153 -4.95 -7.78 -10.57
CA ASP A 153 -3.53 -7.50 -10.81
C ASP A 153 -3.31 -7.09 -12.28
N TYR A 154 -3.96 -7.79 -13.22
CA TYR A 154 -3.94 -7.39 -14.63
C TYR A 154 -4.64 -6.06 -14.90
N PHE A 155 -5.73 -5.77 -14.18
CA PHE A 155 -6.37 -4.45 -14.23
C PHE A 155 -5.39 -3.35 -13.85
N PHE A 156 -4.62 -3.52 -12.76
CA PHE A 156 -3.67 -2.49 -12.32
C PHE A 156 -2.57 -2.26 -13.34
N TYR A 157 -2.08 -3.33 -13.96
CA TYR A 157 -1.15 -3.24 -15.08
C TYR A 157 -1.71 -2.39 -16.22
N LEU A 158 -2.86 -2.78 -16.78
CA LEU A 158 -3.47 -2.07 -17.91
C LEU A 158 -3.80 -0.62 -17.56
N PHE A 159 -4.27 -0.37 -16.33
CA PHE A 159 -4.61 0.97 -15.86
C PHE A 159 -3.38 1.86 -15.72
N LYS A 160 -2.24 1.32 -15.26
CA LYS A 160 -0.96 2.03 -15.18
C LYS A 160 -0.45 2.43 -16.56
N GLU A 161 -0.59 1.56 -17.54
CA GLU A 161 -0.21 1.81 -18.94
C GLU A 161 -1.21 2.72 -19.71
N GLY A 162 -2.27 3.21 -19.04
CA GLY A 162 -3.26 4.08 -19.66
C GLY A 162 -4.28 3.38 -20.56
N MET A 163 -4.28 2.05 -20.61
CA MET A 163 -5.23 1.21 -21.36
C MET A 163 -6.58 1.08 -20.61
N ILE A 164 -7.31 2.20 -20.50
CA ILE A 164 -8.50 2.31 -19.64
C ILE A 164 -9.65 1.38 -20.10
N HIS A 165 -9.84 1.22 -21.41
CA HIS A 165 -10.95 0.42 -21.96
C HIS A 165 -10.70 -1.08 -21.74
N GLU A 166 -9.48 -1.53 -21.95
CA GLU A 166 -9.01 -2.88 -21.73
C GLU A 166 -9.07 -3.22 -20.23
N ALA A 167 -8.61 -2.31 -19.37
CA ALA A 167 -8.71 -2.46 -17.92
C ALA A 167 -10.18 -2.63 -17.49
N ARG A 168 -11.09 -1.80 -18.01
CA ARG A 168 -12.53 -1.92 -17.74
C ARG A 168 -13.10 -3.26 -18.21
N ASP A 169 -12.74 -3.71 -19.41
CA ASP A 169 -13.19 -4.99 -19.93
C ASP A 169 -12.71 -6.16 -19.06
N VAL A 170 -11.46 -6.11 -18.59
CA VAL A 170 -10.91 -7.08 -17.64
C VAL A 170 -11.75 -7.12 -16.36
N ILE A 171 -12.02 -5.98 -15.71
CA ILE A 171 -12.74 -6.02 -14.43
C ILE A 171 -14.18 -6.54 -14.57
N GLN A 172 -14.84 -6.25 -15.70
CA GLN A 172 -16.22 -6.67 -16.00
C GLN A 172 -16.33 -8.13 -16.45
N ASN A 173 -15.35 -8.63 -17.20
CA ASN A 173 -15.49 -9.86 -17.98
C ASN A 173 -14.41 -10.93 -17.71
N TYR A 174 -13.31 -10.62 -17.02
CA TYR A 174 -12.19 -11.55 -16.85
C TYR A 174 -12.61 -12.88 -16.19
N HIS A 175 -13.46 -12.81 -15.18
CA HIS A 175 -13.99 -14.00 -14.48
C HIS A 175 -15.02 -14.79 -15.31
N LYS A 176 -15.66 -14.17 -16.32
CA LYS A 176 -16.62 -14.81 -17.22
C LYS A 176 -15.93 -15.54 -18.37
N ARG A 177 -14.70 -15.13 -18.70
CA ARG A 177 -13.86 -15.71 -19.77
C ARG A 177 -13.03 -16.93 -19.33
N ALA A 178 -13.16 -17.38 -18.08
CA ALA A 178 -12.53 -18.61 -17.63
C ALA A 178 -13.19 -19.81 -18.33
N VAL A 179 -12.44 -20.48 -19.21
CA VAL A 179 -12.90 -21.62 -20.02
C VAL A 179 -13.10 -22.85 -19.14
N VAL A 180 -14.31 -23.40 -19.20
CA VAL A 180 -14.75 -24.77 -18.85
C VAL A 180 -14.32 -25.31 -17.49
N GLY A 181 -15.29 -25.36 -16.56
CA GLY A 181 -15.21 -26.19 -15.35
C GLY A 181 -15.09 -25.38 -14.07
N TYR A 182 -16.04 -24.49 -13.81
CA TYR A 182 -16.22 -23.86 -12.50
C TYR A 182 -16.66 -24.92 -11.46
N ARG A 183 -15.78 -25.87 -11.11
CA ARG A 183 -15.91 -26.62 -9.87
C ARG A 183 -15.31 -25.74 -8.77
N SER A 184 -16.22 -25.20 -7.99
CA SER A 184 -16.07 -24.66 -6.64
C SER A 184 -15.21 -25.58 -5.74
N VAL A 185 -13.90 -25.66 -5.96
CA VAL A 185 -12.98 -26.39 -5.06
C VAL A 185 -12.45 -25.44 -3.98
N LEU A 186 -12.28 -24.15 -4.31
CA LEU A 186 -11.87 -23.13 -3.33
C LEU A 186 -13.09 -22.52 -2.63
N ARG A 187 -13.18 -22.75 -1.32
CA ARG A 187 -14.21 -22.14 -0.46
C ARG A 187 -14.07 -20.62 -0.52
N LYS A 188 -15.13 -19.92 -0.95
CA LYS A 188 -15.17 -18.45 -0.98
C LYS A 188 -14.90 -17.88 0.41
N SER A 189 -13.75 -17.25 0.57
CA SER A 189 -13.38 -16.56 1.80
C SER A 189 -14.15 -15.22 1.91
N PRO A 190 -14.29 -14.65 3.12
CA PRO A 190 -14.79 -13.28 3.29
C PRO A 190 -14.01 -12.26 2.45
N GLN A 191 -12.69 -12.47 2.31
CA GLN A 191 -11.83 -11.66 1.45
C GLN A 191 -12.25 -11.73 -0.02
N ASP A 192 -12.63 -12.91 -0.52
CA ASP A 192 -13.08 -13.05 -1.91
C ASP A 192 -14.38 -12.31 -2.16
N LYS A 193 -15.28 -12.28 -1.17
CA LYS A 193 -16.52 -11.51 -1.26
C LYS A 193 -16.20 -10.02 -1.34
N PHE A 194 -15.34 -9.52 -0.46
CA PHE A 194 -14.89 -8.12 -0.46
C PHE A 194 -14.23 -7.73 -1.79
N VAL A 195 -13.24 -8.50 -2.25
CA VAL A 195 -12.58 -8.32 -3.55
C VAL A 195 -13.62 -8.26 -4.68
N SER A 196 -14.54 -9.23 -4.70
CA SER A 196 -15.49 -9.40 -5.79
C SER A 196 -16.62 -8.39 -5.86
N ALA A 197 -17.09 -7.89 -4.71
CA ALA A 197 -18.27 -7.03 -4.60
C ALA A 197 -17.92 -5.57 -4.39
N THR A 198 -16.80 -5.29 -3.71
CA THR A 198 -16.38 -3.94 -3.34
C THR A 198 -15.26 -3.46 -4.25
N LEU A 199 -14.12 -4.15 -4.30
CA LEU A 199 -12.94 -3.67 -5.02
C LEU A 199 -13.18 -3.62 -6.53
N CYS A 200 -13.65 -4.73 -7.14
CA CYS A 200 -13.90 -4.75 -8.58
C CYS A 200 -14.85 -3.62 -9.02
N ARG A 201 -15.91 -3.36 -8.23
CA ARG A 201 -16.87 -2.30 -8.54
C ARG A 201 -16.27 -0.90 -8.35
N GLY A 202 -15.48 -0.67 -7.29
CA GLY A 202 -14.76 0.59 -7.11
C GLY A 202 -13.78 0.88 -8.25
N TYR A 203 -13.00 -0.12 -8.65
CA TYR A 203 -12.07 0.01 -9.77
C TYR A 203 -12.77 0.18 -11.12
N GLU A 204 -13.90 -0.49 -11.34
CA GLU A 204 -14.76 -0.21 -12.49
C GLU A 204 -15.20 1.26 -12.52
N GLY A 205 -15.68 1.80 -11.40
CA GLY A 205 -16.03 3.21 -11.26
C GLY A 205 -14.85 4.15 -11.56
N LEU A 206 -13.64 3.79 -11.12
CA LEU A 206 -12.42 4.55 -11.42
C LEU A 206 -12.10 4.60 -12.92
N THR A 207 -12.39 3.54 -13.69
CA THR A 207 -12.19 3.61 -15.14
C THR A 207 -13.11 4.62 -15.81
N TYR A 208 -14.37 4.72 -15.37
CA TYR A 208 -15.31 5.72 -15.89
C TYR A 208 -14.91 7.13 -15.47
N TYR A 209 -14.45 7.29 -14.24
CA TYR A 209 -13.94 8.56 -13.73
C TYR A 209 -12.66 9.03 -14.45
N ALA A 210 -11.72 8.12 -14.70
CA ALA A 210 -10.49 8.42 -15.42
C ALA A 210 -10.77 8.85 -16.88
N GLU A 211 -11.67 8.14 -17.57
CA GLU A 211 -12.12 8.53 -18.92
C GLU A 211 -12.83 9.90 -18.90
N TRP A 212 -13.66 10.17 -17.90
CA TRP A 212 -14.33 11.48 -17.75
C TRP A 212 -13.34 12.65 -17.55
N LEU A 213 -12.24 12.41 -16.84
CA LEU A 213 -11.18 13.41 -16.61
C LEU A 213 -10.34 13.71 -17.85
N GLN A 214 -10.32 12.82 -18.87
CA GLN A 214 -9.53 13.07 -20.07
C GLN A 214 -10.03 14.37 -20.75
N PRO A 215 -9.09 15.24 -21.17
CA PRO A 215 -9.44 16.47 -21.85
C PRO A 215 -10.26 16.13 -23.08
N SER A 216 -11.38 16.81 -23.25
CA SER A 216 -12.19 16.69 -24.45
C SER A 216 -11.37 17.24 -25.62
N GLU A 217 -10.64 16.41 -26.34
CA GLU A 217 -10.20 16.77 -27.69
C GLU A 217 -11.45 16.77 -28.58
N ASP A 218 -12.26 17.84 -28.51
CA ASP A 218 -13.36 18.25 -29.39
C ASP A 218 -14.39 17.21 -29.91
N MET A 219 -14.36 15.95 -29.44
CA MET A 219 -15.02 14.82 -30.12
C MET A 219 -16.01 14.03 -29.25
N GLN A 220 -16.06 14.25 -27.94
CA GLN A 220 -17.05 13.54 -27.11
C GLN A 220 -18.34 14.36 -26.97
N PRO A 221 -19.50 13.80 -27.41
CA PRO A 221 -20.77 14.49 -27.24
C PRO A 221 -21.07 14.68 -25.74
N PRO A 222 -21.71 15.81 -25.35
CA PRO A 222 -22.05 16.09 -23.94
C PRO A 222 -22.75 14.91 -23.23
N ASP A 223 -23.60 14.19 -23.97
CA ASP A 223 -24.33 13.01 -23.49
C ASP A 223 -23.39 11.87 -23.07
N HIS A 224 -22.25 11.70 -23.74
CA HIS A 224 -21.29 10.65 -23.40
C HIS A 224 -20.60 10.94 -22.06
N LYS A 225 -20.17 12.19 -21.83
CA LYS A 225 -19.59 12.58 -20.55
C LYS A 225 -20.59 12.42 -19.40
N GLN A 226 -21.86 12.72 -19.64
CA GLN A 226 -22.90 12.48 -18.65
C GLN A 226 -23.08 10.97 -18.36
N GLN A 227 -23.09 10.12 -19.38
CA GLN A 227 -23.16 8.67 -19.20
C GLN A 227 -21.98 8.10 -18.39
N LEU A 228 -20.76 8.61 -18.61
CA LEU A 228 -19.58 8.22 -17.82
C LEU A 228 -19.76 8.57 -16.34
N VAL A 229 -20.24 9.78 -16.05
CA VAL A 229 -20.54 10.24 -14.68
C VAL A 229 -21.59 9.35 -14.02
N GLU A 230 -22.69 9.06 -14.72
CA GLU A 230 -23.79 8.23 -14.20
C GLU A 230 -23.31 6.81 -13.85
N LYS A 231 -22.54 6.18 -14.75
CA LYS A 231 -21.95 4.85 -14.52
C LYS A 231 -20.95 4.85 -13.37
N ALA A 232 -20.10 5.86 -13.28
CA ALA A 232 -19.14 5.99 -12.18
C ALA A 232 -19.87 6.16 -10.83
N ILE A 233 -20.88 7.02 -10.76
CA ILE A 233 -21.69 7.24 -9.55
C ILE A 233 -22.40 5.97 -9.12
N GLN A 234 -22.95 5.20 -10.07
CA GLN A 234 -23.59 3.91 -9.77
C GLN A 234 -22.61 2.90 -9.20
N CYS A 235 -21.36 2.90 -9.67
CA CYS A 235 -20.33 2.04 -9.11
C CYS A 235 -19.97 2.46 -7.66
N PHE A 236 -19.83 3.76 -7.41
CA PHE A 236 -19.40 4.27 -6.12
C PHE A 236 -20.49 4.30 -5.04
N SER A 237 -21.77 4.43 -5.40
CA SER A 237 -22.87 4.50 -4.43
C SER A 237 -22.95 3.28 -3.53
N ASP A 238 -22.54 2.12 -4.04
CA ASP A 238 -22.58 0.85 -3.31
C ASP A 238 -21.41 0.72 -2.31
N LEU A 239 -20.48 1.68 -2.30
CA LEU A 239 -19.28 1.69 -1.46
C LEU A 239 -19.41 2.64 -0.25
N GLU A 240 -20.49 3.41 -0.15
CA GLU A 240 -20.68 4.42 0.90
C GLU A 240 -20.64 3.84 2.32
N ASP A 241 -21.04 2.58 2.49
CA ASP A 241 -21.11 1.88 3.78
C ASP A 241 -19.93 0.94 4.03
N VAL A 242 -19.00 0.84 3.09
CA VAL A 242 -17.91 -0.12 3.16
C VAL A 242 -16.68 0.55 3.76
N LYS A 243 -16.05 -0.09 4.76
CA LYS A 243 -14.80 0.38 5.36
C LYS A 243 -13.63 0.26 4.38
N ASN A 244 -12.62 1.11 4.55
CA ASN A 244 -11.36 1.08 3.78
C ASN A 244 -11.54 1.30 2.26
N THR A 245 -12.50 2.16 1.88
CA THR A 245 -12.81 2.50 0.47
C THR A 245 -12.40 3.92 0.09
N GLU A 246 -11.52 4.54 0.87
CA GLU A 246 -11.07 5.95 0.75
C GLU A 246 -10.70 6.35 -0.68
N VAL A 247 -9.96 5.46 -1.36
CA VAL A 247 -9.49 5.64 -2.73
C VAL A 247 -10.63 5.86 -3.73
N PHE A 248 -11.83 5.36 -3.44
CA PHE A 248 -13.02 5.51 -4.28
C PHE A 248 -13.90 6.70 -3.86
N ILE A 249 -13.87 7.09 -2.59
CA ILE A 249 -14.73 8.16 -2.05
C ILE A 249 -14.33 9.52 -2.64
N GLN A 250 -13.05 9.84 -2.75
CA GLN A 250 -12.64 11.15 -3.27
C GLN A 250 -13.06 11.39 -4.74
N PRO A 251 -12.83 10.44 -5.68
CA PRO A 251 -13.40 10.51 -7.03
C PRO A 251 -14.93 10.62 -7.02
N TYR A 252 -15.60 9.87 -6.15
CA TYR A 252 -17.06 9.93 -6.04
C TYR A 252 -17.54 11.33 -5.64
N LEU A 253 -16.92 11.94 -4.63
CA LEU A 253 -17.24 13.31 -4.21
C LEU A 253 -16.95 14.34 -5.29
N HIS A 254 -15.89 14.14 -6.07
CA HIS A 254 -15.59 15.03 -7.20
C HIS A 254 -16.71 15.00 -8.24
N LEU A 255 -17.19 13.81 -8.63
CA LEU A 255 -18.32 13.65 -9.54
C LEU A 255 -19.60 14.27 -8.99
N LEU A 256 -19.90 14.06 -7.71
CA LEU A 256 -21.10 14.63 -7.08
C LEU A 256 -21.09 16.16 -7.01
N ARG A 257 -19.90 16.77 -6.92
CA ARG A 257 -19.71 18.23 -6.94
C ARG A 257 -19.70 18.82 -8.35
N ALA A 258 -19.28 18.04 -9.34
CA ALA A 258 -19.42 18.41 -10.75
C ALA A 258 -20.90 18.45 -11.16
N LEU A 259 -21.75 17.67 -10.48
CA LEU A 259 -23.20 17.76 -10.55
C LEU A 259 -23.74 18.77 -9.52
N PRO A 260 -24.95 19.32 -9.69
CA PRO A 260 -25.58 20.20 -8.71
C PRO A 260 -26.09 19.43 -7.46
N TRP A 261 -25.34 18.43 -6.98
CA TRP A 261 -25.74 17.48 -5.93
C TRP A 261 -24.93 17.65 -4.63
N GLU A 262 -24.64 18.89 -4.24
CA GLU A 262 -23.84 19.20 -3.04
C GLU A 262 -24.39 18.55 -1.76
N ASP A 263 -25.71 18.54 -1.58
CA ASP A 263 -26.32 17.92 -0.40
C ASP A 263 -26.12 16.40 -0.37
N ARG A 264 -26.01 15.76 -1.53
CA ARG A 264 -25.65 14.33 -1.62
C ARG A 264 -24.19 14.13 -1.27
N ALA A 265 -23.28 14.95 -1.79
CA ALA A 265 -21.86 14.88 -1.44
C ALA A 265 -21.67 15.00 0.07
N LEU A 266 -22.33 15.95 0.73
CA LEU A 266 -22.27 16.08 2.19
C LEU A 266 -22.80 14.83 2.93
N ARG A 267 -23.91 14.24 2.47
CA ARG A 267 -24.43 13.01 3.08
C ARG A 267 -23.44 11.86 2.97
N VAL A 268 -22.82 11.67 1.80
CA VAL A 268 -21.79 10.65 1.56
C VAL A 268 -20.62 10.84 2.51
N ILE A 269 -20.06 12.06 2.61
CA ILE A 269 -18.91 12.32 3.50
C ILE A 269 -19.26 12.05 4.95
N LYS A 270 -20.44 12.50 5.42
CA LYS A 270 -20.87 12.27 6.80
C LYS A 270 -21.03 10.79 7.11
N LYS A 271 -21.65 10.04 6.20
CA LYS A 271 -21.82 8.59 6.31
C LYS A 271 -20.46 7.90 6.37
N PHE A 272 -19.55 8.30 5.49
CA PHE A 272 -18.19 7.78 5.45
C PHE A 272 -17.43 8.02 6.76
N CYS A 273 -17.54 9.23 7.33
CA CYS A 273 -16.97 9.53 8.66
C CYS A 273 -17.59 8.66 9.76
N SER A 274 -18.91 8.45 9.76
CA SER A 274 -19.56 7.60 10.77
C SER A 274 -19.14 6.14 10.69
N SER A 275 -18.94 5.61 9.48
CA SER A 275 -18.49 4.24 9.26
C SER A 275 -16.98 4.06 9.51
N ASN A 276 -16.20 5.14 9.45
CA ASN A 276 -14.74 5.15 9.53
C ASN A 276 -14.25 6.24 10.51
N HIS A 277 -14.72 6.22 11.75
CA HIS A 277 -14.45 7.28 12.74
C HIS A 277 -12.96 7.44 13.09
N ASP A 278 -12.16 6.38 12.98
CA ASP A 278 -10.70 6.42 13.23
C ASP A 278 -9.88 6.76 11.98
N ASN A 279 -10.55 7.09 10.87
CA ASN A 279 -9.89 7.43 9.63
C ASN A 279 -9.73 8.95 9.50
N ALA A 280 -8.50 9.44 9.65
CA ALA A 280 -8.22 10.87 9.53
C ALA A 280 -8.58 11.43 8.13
N ASN A 281 -8.46 10.64 7.06
CA ASN A 281 -8.81 11.10 5.71
C ASN A 281 -10.31 11.40 5.59
N ALA A 282 -11.18 10.63 6.25
CA ALA A 282 -12.62 10.89 6.28
C ALA A 282 -12.91 12.27 6.87
N TRP A 283 -12.30 12.58 8.02
CA TRP A 283 -12.47 13.88 8.69
C TRP A 283 -11.85 15.03 7.91
N LYS A 284 -10.70 14.83 7.25
CA LYS A 284 -10.10 15.81 6.34
C LYS A 284 -11.05 16.17 5.20
N MET A 285 -11.69 15.17 4.57
CA MET A 285 -12.68 15.39 3.50
C MET A 285 -13.89 16.20 3.98
N LEU A 286 -14.40 15.91 5.20
CA LEU A 286 -15.51 16.66 5.79
C LEU A 286 -15.13 18.10 6.12
N LEU A 287 -13.95 18.28 6.72
CA LEU A 287 -13.42 19.61 7.03
C LEU A 287 -13.26 20.44 5.75
N GLN A 288 -12.67 19.87 4.70
CA GLN A 288 -12.48 20.55 3.42
C GLN A 288 -13.82 20.99 2.82
N HIS A 289 -14.83 20.11 2.82
CA HIS A 289 -16.17 20.47 2.34
C HIS A 289 -16.78 21.61 3.19
N TYR A 290 -16.67 21.57 4.53
CA TYR A 290 -17.17 22.66 5.37
C TYR A 290 -16.44 23.98 5.14
N LYS A 291 -15.12 23.96 4.90
CA LYS A 291 -14.34 25.16 4.58
C LYS A 291 -14.76 25.80 3.26
N GLN A 292 -15.15 24.99 2.26
CA GLN A 292 -15.62 25.48 0.96
C GLN A 292 -16.96 26.21 1.03
N HIS A 293 -17.80 25.91 2.03
CA HIS A 293 -19.13 26.51 2.15
C HIS A 293 -19.29 27.33 3.43
N LYS A 294 -19.40 28.67 3.29
CA LYS A 294 -19.59 29.60 4.41
C LYS A 294 -20.72 29.21 5.38
N LYS A 295 -21.80 28.58 4.89
CA LYS A 295 -22.93 28.08 5.71
C LYS A 295 -22.52 27.07 6.79
N TYR A 296 -21.38 26.41 6.65
CA TYR A 296 -20.90 25.38 7.58
C TYR A 296 -19.79 25.83 8.51
N ARG A 297 -19.44 27.13 8.57
CA ARG A 297 -18.38 27.64 9.46
C ARG A 297 -18.56 27.22 10.92
N LYS A 298 -19.81 27.20 11.43
CA LYS A 298 -20.13 26.76 12.79
C LYS A 298 -19.99 25.25 13.02
N ARG A 299 -19.82 24.45 11.95
CA ARG A 299 -19.69 22.99 11.98
C ARG A 299 -18.25 22.51 11.84
N LEU A 300 -17.28 23.43 11.70
CA LEU A 300 -15.85 23.09 11.58
C LEU A 300 -15.28 22.46 12.86
N ARG A 301 -15.90 22.74 14.01
CA ARG A 301 -15.41 22.32 15.32
C ARG A 301 -15.25 20.80 15.45
N GLU A 302 -16.27 20.04 15.02
CA GLU A 302 -16.25 18.58 15.21
C GLU A 302 -15.17 17.89 14.38
N PRO A 303 -15.05 18.13 13.05
CA PRO A 303 -13.95 17.55 12.29
C PRO A 303 -12.57 17.95 12.80
N LEU A 304 -12.38 19.22 13.22
CA LEU A 304 -11.11 19.68 13.78
C LEU A 304 -10.76 18.97 15.08
N LYS A 305 -11.74 18.78 15.97
CA LYS A 305 -11.57 18.03 17.22
C LYS A 305 -11.11 16.59 16.95
N GLU A 306 -11.76 15.91 16.02
CA GLU A 306 -11.40 14.53 15.65
C GLU A 306 -10.02 14.47 14.97
N LEU A 307 -9.66 15.45 14.16
CA LEU A 307 -8.32 15.53 13.57
C LEU A 307 -7.23 15.79 14.63
N CYS A 308 -7.48 16.61 15.65
CA CYS A 308 -6.55 16.78 16.77
C CYS A 308 -6.35 15.46 17.54
N ARG A 309 -7.41 14.65 17.66
CA ARG A 309 -7.34 13.33 18.31
C ARG A 309 -6.55 12.32 17.47
N LEU A 310 -6.79 12.29 16.15
CA LEU A 310 -6.23 11.28 15.24
C LEU A 310 -4.82 11.62 14.74
N LEU A 311 -4.51 12.91 14.59
CA LEU A 311 -3.24 13.41 14.07
C LEU A 311 -2.65 14.44 15.03
N PRO A 312 -2.27 14.04 16.26
CA PRO A 312 -1.79 14.96 17.29
C PRO A 312 -0.48 15.67 16.90
N ALA A 313 0.36 15.08 16.06
CA ALA A 313 1.59 15.74 15.56
C ALA A 313 1.31 16.96 14.66
N GLU A 314 0.12 17.06 14.06
CA GLU A 314 -0.22 18.09 13.08
C GLU A 314 -0.76 19.35 13.79
N SER A 315 0.15 20.26 14.14
CA SER A 315 -0.15 21.48 14.91
C SER A 315 -1.25 22.36 14.30
N GLN A 316 -1.39 22.39 12.97
CA GLN A 316 -2.40 23.19 12.28
C GLN A 316 -3.83 22.91 12.78
N TRP A 317 -4.16 21.65 13.09
CA TRP A 317 -5.51 21.31 13.55
C TRP A 317 -5.81 21.89 14.93
N VAL A 318 -4.83 21.87 15.82
CA VAL A 318 -4.96 22.42 17.18
C VAL A 318 -5.12 23.94 17.12
N LEU A 319 -4.32 24.61 16.29
CA LEU A 319 -4.40 26.05 16.07
C LEU A 319 -5.78 26.45 15.53
N GLU A 320 -6.26 25.81 14.46
CA GLU A 320 -7.57 26.10 13.89
C GLU A 320 -8.72 25.77 14.85
N TYR A 321 -8.58 24.70 15.65
CA TYR A 321 -9.58 24.33 16.65
C TYR A 321 -9.67 25.38 17.76
N ARG A 322 -8.54 25.89 18.26
CA ARG A 322 -8.47 26.94 19.29
C ARG A 322 -9.29 28.17 18.90
N GLU A 323 -9.16 28.63 17.66
CA GLU A 323 -9.88 29.80 17.15
C GLU A 323 -11.41 29.64 17.14
N LEU A 324 -11.92 28.41 17.27
CA LEU A 324 -13.35 28.12 17.33
C LEU A 324 -13.86 27.88 18.75
N LEU A 325 -12.97 27.86 19.75
CA LEU A 325 -13.34 27.65 21.14
C LEU A 325 -13.96 28.90 21.76
N LYS A 326 -14.96 28.69 22.62
CA LYS A 326 -15.47 29.73 23.50
C LYS A 326 -14.48 29.97 24.65
N PRO A 327 -14.51 31.14 25.31
CA PRO A 327 -13.59 31.47 26.41
C PRO A 327 -13.49 30.44 27.54
N ASN A 328 -14.57 29.68 27.79
CA ASN A 328 -14.63 28.69 28.87
C ASN A 328 -14.16 27.29 28.43
N GLU A 329 -13.92 27.08 27.14
CA GLU A 329 -13.56 25.77 26.58
C GLU A 329 -12.05 25.58 26.49
N SER A 330 -11.59 24.35 26.65
CA SER A 330 -10.16 24.00 26.73
C SER A 330 -9.70 23.33 25.45
N CYS A 331 -8.46 23.61 25.05
CA CYS A 331 -7.69 22.77 24.13
C CYS A 331 -6.43 22.20 24.77
N LEU A 332 -6.27 22.28 26.10
CA LEU A 332 -5.06 21.85 26.80
C LEU A 332 -4.70 20.40 26.48
N GLU A 333 -5.66 19.47 26.51
CA GLU A 333 -5.39 18.06 26.16
C GLU A 333 -4.75 17.93 24.77
N PHE A 334 -5.22 18.68 23.77
CA PHE A 334 -4.67 18.64 22.42
C PHE A 334 -3.31 19.32 22.34
N LEU A 335 -3.10 20.41 23.06
CA LEU A 335 -1.81 21.11 23.10
C LEU A 335 -0.72 20.24 23.75
N PHE A 336 -1.03 19.61 24.90
CA PHE A 336 -0.15 18.65 25.55
C PHE A 336 0.23 17.52 24.58
N LYS A 337 -0.76 16.85 23.99
CA LYS A 337 -0.51 15.77 23.02
C LYS A 337 0.28 16.23 21.80
N CYS A 338 0.06 17.44 21.32
CA CYS A 338 0.76 17.97 20.15
C CYS A 338 2.24 18.28 20.45
N LEU A 339 2.52 18.83 21.64
CA LEU A 339 3.87 19.13 22.12
C LEU A 339 4.64 17.88 22.58
N ASP A 340 3.98 16.73 22.73
CA ASP A 340 4.67 15.45 22.96
C ASP A 340 5.45 14.97 21.72
N TYR A 341 5.19 15.55 20.55
CA TYR A 341 5.83 15.17 19.29
C TYR A 341 7.10 16.00 19.02
N PRO A 342 8.23 15.37 18.64
CA PRO A 342 9.49 16.05 18.37
C PRO A 342 9.38 17.19 17.35
N GLU A 343 8.53 17.02 16.34
CA GLU A 343 8.30 18.00 15.27
C GLU A 343 7.74 19.32 15.80
N ASN A 344 7.12 19.33 16.98
CA ASN A 344 6.53 20.51 17.60
C ASN A 344 7.34 21.04 18.78
N LYS A 345 8.48 20.42 19.14
CA LYS A 345 9.31 20.82 20.28
C LYS A 345 9.68 22.31 20.23
N ASP A 346 10.06 22.81 19.06
CA ASP A 346 10.50 24.21 18.89
C ASP A 346 9.39 25.14 18.36
N ASN A 347 8.13 24.69 18.35
CA ASN A 347 7.02 25.47 17.82
C ASN A 347 6.60 26.58 18.81
N ARG A 348 7.24 27.75 18.68
CA ARG A 348 7.00 28.92 19.55
C ARG A 348 5.53 29.35 19.61
N LEU A 349 4.81 29.26 18.50
CA LEU A 349 3.39 29.62 18.46
C LEU A 349 2.57 28.70 19.36
N LEU A 350 2.77 27.38 19.25
CA LEU A 350 2.09 26.42 20.12
C LEU A 350 2.46 26.61 21.59
N TRP A 351 3.73 26.85 21.90
CA TRP A 351 4.17 27.12 23.27
C TRP A 351 3.56 28.38 23.86
N GLY A 352 3.47 29.47 23.10
CA GLY A 352 2.79 30.69 23.55
C GLY A 352 1.32 30.42 23.85
N ILE A 353 0.63 29.71 22.95
CA ILE A 353 -0.77 29.32 23.14
C ILE A 353 -0.96 28.41 24.36
N PHE A 354 -0.02 27.48 24.56
CA PHE A 354 -0.02 26.57 25.69
C PHE A 354 0.15 27.32 27.02
N ALA A 355 1.08 28.28 27.08
CA ALA A 355 1.26 29.15 28.24
C ALA A 355 -0.01 29.96 28.54
N ASP A 356 -0.62 30.59 27.54
CA ASP A 356 -1.88 31.32 27.68
C ASP A 356 -2.99 30.45 28.27
N GLU A 357 -3.16 29.22 27.75
CA GLU A 357 -4.21 28.30 28.20
C GLU A 357 -3.94 27.77 29.61
N LEU A 358 -2.69 27.50 29.96
CA LEU A 358 -2.31 27.13 31.33
C LEU A 358 -2.56 28.25 32.32
N GLU A 359 -2.26 29.51 31.96
CA GLU A 359 -2.48 30.66 32.82
C GLU A 359 -3.97 30.87 33.10
N LYS A 360 -4.81 30.84 32.05
CA LYS A 360 -6.28 30.92 32.19
C LYS A 360 -6.86 29.82 33.08
N ARG A 361 -6.19 28.67 33.14
CA ARG A 361 -6.65 27.44 33.82
C ARG A 361 -5.77 27.06 34.99
N ARG A 362 -5.06 28.04 35.56
CA ARG A 362 -4.12 27.82 36.65
C ARG A 362 -4.81 27.12 37.83
N GLY A 363 -4.21 26.02 38.28
CA GLY A 363 -4.75 25.21 39.38
C GLY A 363 -5.94 24.32 38.99
N SER A 364 -6.29 24.22 37.70
CA SER A 364 -7.28 23.25 37.24
C SER A 364 -6.76 21.82 37.38
N ARG A 365 -7.66 20.90 37.75
CA ARG A 365 -7.35 19.47 37.84
C ARG A 365 -6.92 18.89 36.48
N GLU A 366 -7.55 19.33 35.40
CA GLU A 366 -7.19 18.93 34.02
C GLU A 366 -5.71 19.20 33.72
N ALA A 367 -5.23 20.43 33.98
CA ALA A 367 -3.84 20.79 33.74
C ALA A 367 -2.87 19.98 34.63
N HIS A 368 -3.25 19.75 35.90
CA HIS A 368 -2.45 18.95 36.83
C HIS A 368 -2.32 17.49 36.35
N ASP A 369 -3.43 16.85 36.01
CA ASP A 369 -3.46 15.44 35.59
C ASP A 369 -2.65 15.25 34.28
N LEU A 370 -2.76 16.18 33.33
CA LEU A 370 -1.98 16.17 32.09
C LEU A 370 -0.47 16.39 32.33
N TRP A 371 -0.12 17.26 33.28
CA TRP A 371 1.27 17.52 33.65
C TRP A 371 1.93 16.34 34.35
N VAL A 372 1.23 15.73 35.32
CA VAL A 372 1.77 14.60 36.12
C VAL A 372 2.17 13.42 35.23
N MET A 373 1.44 13.16 34.14
CA MET A 373 1.76 12.08 33.18
C MET A 373 3.05 12.32 32.38
N ARG A 374 3.67 13.50 32.48
CA ARG A 374 4.83 13.90 31.66
C ARG A 374 6.04 14.32 32.48
N MET A 375 5.89 14.40 33.80
CA MET A 375 6.86 15.01 34.70
C MET A 375 8.24 14.34 34.67
N ASP A 376 8.30 13.04 34.34
CA ASP A 376 9.50 12.23 34.30
C ASP A 376 10.30 12.33 33.00
N TRP A 377 9.71 12.85 31.91
CA TRP A 377 10.37 12.87 30.60
C TRP A 377 10.25 14.20 29.84
N TRP A 378 9.18 14.99 30.04
CA TRP A 378 9.03 16.29 29.36
C TRP A 378 10.18 17.26 29.66
N PRO A 379 10.69 17.36 30.90
CA PRO A 379 11.79 18.27 31.22
C PRO A 379 13.03 18.05 30.35
N ASP A 380 13.45 16.79 30.22
CA ASP A 380 14.60 16.39 29.42
C ASP A 380 14.31 16.52 27.92
N PHE A 381 13.09 16.13 27.52
CA PHE A 381 12.67 16.16 26.12
C PHE A 381 12.64 17.57 25.55
N HIS A 382 12.07 18.54 26.27
CA HIS A 382 11.91 19.93 25.79
C HIS A 382 13.10 20.83 26.09
N ASP A 383 14.12 20.33 26.80
CA ASP A 383 15.29 21.10 27.20
C ASP A 383 14.92 22.49 27.73
N PHE A 384 14.13 22.52 28.81
CA PHE A 384 13.66 23.77 29.41
C PHE A 384 14.80 24.71 29.83
N CYS A 385 16.03 24.19 29.97
CA CYS A 385 17.23 24.97 30.23
C CYS A 385 17.63 25.86 29.03
N TYR A 386 17.40 25.42 27.79
CA TYR A 386 17.69 26.22 26.59
C TYR A 386 16.72 27.39 26.43
N LEU A 387 15.41 27.19 26.68
CA LEU A 387 14.41 28.25 26.57
C LEU A 387 14.64 29.40 27.56
N GLN A 388 15.11 29.11 28.78
CA GLN A 388 15.49 30.13 29.75
C GLN A 388 16.76 30.91 29.36
N SER A 389 17.65 30.31 28.57
CA SER A 389 18.89 30.96 28.11
C SER A 389 18.66 31.94 26.96
N VAL A 390 17.68 31.68 26.08
CA VAL A 390 17.34 32.54 24.94
C VAL A 390 16.62 33.82 25.39
N ASP A 391 15.72 33.73 26.38
CA ASP A 391 15.07 34.92 26.97
C ASP A 391 16.07 35.80 27.75
N ARG A 392 17.08 35.20 28.40
CA ARG A 392 18.18 35.94 29.04
C ARG A 392 19.06 36.66 28.02
N LEU A 393 19.44 36.00 26.94
CA LEU A 393 20.26 36.63 25.89
C LEU A 393 19.53 37.79 25.19
N GLN A 394 18.21 37.71 25.02
CA GLN A 394 17.40 38.81 24.46
C GLN A 394 17.18 39.96 25.43
N THR A 395 17.07 39.69 26.73
CA THR A 395 16.96 40.74 27.76
C THR A 395 18.31 41.41 28.07
N GLU A 396 19.42 40.68 27.96
CA GLU A 396 20.78 41.23 28.11
C GLU A 396 21.18 42.10 26.91
N THR A 397 20.85 41.69 25.67
CA THR A 397 21.08 42.54 24.49
C THR A 397 20.25 43.82 24.49
N LEU A 398 18.99 43.78 24.97
CA LEU A 398 18.17 44.97 25.17
C LEU A 398 18.66 45.86 26.32
N ALA A 399 19.37 45.31 27.32
CA ALA A 399 19.97 46.08 28.41
C ALA A 399 21.32 46.72 28.02
N GLU A 400 22.08 46.08 27.13
CA GLU A 400 23.34 46.60 26.59
C GLU A 400 23.14 47.71 25.54
N GLU A 401 21.99 47.77 24.85
CA GLU A 401 21.66 48.87 23.92
C GLU A 401 21.11 50.14 24.62
N VAL A 402 20.89 50.10 25.94
CA VAL A 402 20.34 51.21 26.76
C VAL A 402 21.40 51.85 27.68
N HIS A 403 22.66 51.41 27.58
CA HIS A 403 23.83 52.05 28.22
C HIS A 403 24.80 52.59 27.18
#